data_AF-A0A1I1GK78-F1
#
_entry.id   AF-A0A1I1GK78-F1
#
_cell.length_a   1.000
_cell.length_b   1.000
_cell.length_c   1.000
_cell.angle_alpha   90.00
_cell.angle_beta   90.00
_cell.angle_gamma   90.00
#
_symmetry.space_group_name_H-M   'P 1'
#
loop_
_entity.id
_entity.type
_entity.pdbx_description
1 polymer ?
#
loop_
_entity_poly.entity_id
_entity_poly.type
_entity_poly.pdbx_seq_one_letter_code
_entity_poly.pdbx_strand_id
1 'polypeptide(L)'
;MSSASYSRDVALLLSIMKNQKKIKDVVSRFDVSFEQKAKNFICNDEMAFDLCAMYMAQIGEEVKHLTTESKNELSKTLDTSVLYQFRNMIDHTYEKVNKIMLSAYIEKAVRAETVKAVRDRVEYCKEHKRST
;
A
#
# COMPACT_ATOMS: atom_id res chain seq x y z
N MET A 1 -6.60 17.59 -15.75
CA MET A 1 -6.29 16.16 -15.98
C MET A 1 -7.23 15.62 -17.05
N SER A 2 -6.84 14.64 -17.87
CA SER A 2 -7.72 14.07 -18.91
C SER A 2 -8.51 12.86 -18.41
N SER A 3 -9.65 12.55 -19.06
CA SER A 3 -10.47 11.35 -18.77
C SER A 3 -9.66 10.04 -18.87
N ALA A 4 -8.67 9.99 -19.78
CA ALA A 4 -7.73 8.87 -19.89
C ALA A 4 -6.84 8.71 -18.66
N SER A 5 -6.34 9.82 -18.08
CA SER A 5 -5.53 9.78 -16.85
C SER A 5 -6.33 9.33 -15.64
N TYR A 6 -7.59 9.78 -15.50
CA TYR A 6 -8.48 9.29 -14.43
C TYR A 6 -8.82 7.81 -14.57
N SER A 7 -9.05 7.33 -15.80
CA SER A 7 -9.29 5.91 -16.07
C SER A 7 -8.14 5.03 -15.62
N ARG A 8 -6.90 5.47 -15.91
CA ARG A 8 -5.69 4.76 -15.48
C ARG A 8 -5.57 4.76 -13.97
N ASP A 9 -5.72 5.92 -13.32
CA ASP A 9 -5.63 6.03 -11.87
C ASP A 9 -6.66 5.14 -11.17
N VAL A 10 -7.89 5.03 -11.68
CA VAL A 10 -8.89 4.07 -11.14
C VAL A 10 -8.35 2.64 -11.15
N ALA A 11 -7.76 2.18 -12.26
CA ALA A 11 -7.23 0.82 -12.35
C ALA A 11 -6.08 0.58 -11.36
N LEU A 12 -5.15 1.54 -11.25
CA LEU A 12 -4.02 1.49 -10.32
C LEU A 12 -4.50 1.50 -8.85
N LEU A 13 -5.44 2.38 -8.50
CA LEU A 13 -6.00 2.48 -7.15
C LEU A 13 -6.78 1.22 -6.74
N LEU A 14 -7.52 0.60 -7.68
CA LEU A 14 -8.18 -0.69 -7.43
C LEU A 14 -7.16 -1.81 -7.19
N SER A 15 -6.01 -1.79 -7.89
CA SER A 15 -4.90 -2.71 -7.63
C SER A 15 -4.30 -2.50 -6.23
N ILE A 16 -4.11 -1.24 -5.81
CA ILE A 16 -3.69 -0.90 -4.44
C ILE A 16 -4.66 -1.47 -3.41
N MET A 17 -5.97 -1.26 -3.58
CA MET A 17 -7.00 -1.80 -2.68
C MET A 17 -6.98 -3.33 -2.61
N LYS A 18 -6.76 -4.00 -3.75
CA LYS A 18 -6.63 -5.46 -3.79
C LYS A 18 -5.45 -5.93 -2.94
N ASN A 19 -4.30 -5.25 -3.01
CA ASN A 19 -3.13 -5.60 -2.21
C ASN A 19 -3.29 -5.24 -0.72
N GLN A 20 -3.98 -4.14 -0.39
CA GLN A 20 -4.37 -3.85 1.00
C GLN A 20 -5.25 -4.97 1.59
N LYS A 21 -6.18 -5.52 0.80
CA LYS A 21 -6.99 -6.67 1.21
C LYS A 21 -6.11 -7.91 1.45
N LYS A 22 -5.21 -8.23 0.52
CA LYS A 22 -4.30 -9.38 0.68
C LYS A 22 -3.43 -9.28 1.93
N ILE A 23 -2.92 -8.09 2.26
CA ILE A 23 -2.17 -7.87 3.52
C ILE A 23 -3.07 -8.18 4.72
N LYS A 24 -4.31 -7.67 4.75
CA LYS A 24 -5.27 -8.00 5.83
C LYS A 24 -5.57 -9.50 5.92
N ASP A 25 -5.71 -10.17 4.77
CA ASP A 25 -5.94 -11.61 4.70
C ASP A 25 -4.73 -12.38 5.25
N VAL A 26 -3.49 -11.96 4.97
CA VAL A 26 -2.28 -12.55 5.57
C VAL A 26 -2.27 -12.36 7.07
N VAL A 27 -2.49 -11.13 7.55
CA VAL A 27 -2.52 -10.80 8.98
C VAL A 27 -3.51 -11.69 9.73
N SER A 28 -4.71 -11.87 9.17
CA SER A 28 -5.74 -12.73 9.76
C SER A 28 -5.44 -14.22 9.66
N ARG A 29 -4.86 -14.69 8.55
CA ARG A 29 -4.62 -16.14 8.31
C ARG A 29 -3.47 -16.69 9.14
N PHE A 30 -2.43 -15.88 9.34
CA PHE A 30 -1.25 -16.24 10.12
C PHE A 30 -1.41 -15.85 11.60
N ASP A 31 -2.53 -15.21 11.97
CA ASP A 31 -2.79 -14.70 13.33
C ASP A 31 -1.64 -13.83 13.86
N VAL A 32 -1.18 -12.87 13.05
CA VAL A 32 -0.06 -11.97 13.39
C VAL A 32 -0.55 -10.59 13.82
N SER A 33 0.26 -9.90 14.63
CA SER A 33 0.02 -8.55 15.14
C SER A 33 1.10 -7.57 14.68
N PHE A 34 0.77 -6.28 14.60
CA PHE A 34 1.76 -5.22 14.39
C PHE A 34 2.35 -4.68 15.71
N GLU A 35 1.87 -5.14 16.86
CA GLU A 35 2.41 -4.77 18.16
C GLU A 35 3.77 -5.45 18.41
N GLN A 36 4.83 -4.66 18.52
CA GLN A 36 6.22 -5.17 18.63
C GLN A 36 6.47 -6.09 19.85
N LYS A 37 5.70 -5.92 20.93
CA LYS A 37 5.83 -6.72 22.15
C LYS A 37 4.97 -7.99 22.13
N ALA A 38 4.08 -8.13 21.14
CA ALA A 38 3.21 -9.29 21.05
C ALA A 38 4.02 -10.53 20.65
N LYS A 39 3.63 -11.70 21.18
CA LYS A 39 4.28 -12.97 20.82
C LYS A 39 4.15 -13.27 19.32
N ASN A 40 2.98 -12.94 18.77
CA ASN A 40 2.66 -13.07 17.36
C ASN A 40 3.00 -11.81 16.55
N PHE A 41 3.97 -11.00 16.98
CA PHE A 41 4.43 -9.86 16.20
C PHE A 41 4.85 -10.31 14.79
N ILE A 42 4.39 -9.62 13.75
CA ILE A 42 4.58 -10.00 12.35
C ILE A 42 6.04 -10.24 11.97
N CYS A 43 7.00 -9.51 12.55
CA CYS A 43 8.42 -9.71 12.24
C CYS A 43 8.99 -11.04 12.76
N ASN A 44 8.26 -11.75 13.64
CA ASN A 44 8.63 -13.07 14.13
C ASN A 44 8.13 -14.20 13.20
N ASP A 45 7.21 -13.92 12.28
CA ASP A 45 6.72 -14.86 11.28
C ASP A 45 7.25 -14.46 9.89
N GLU A 46 8.26 -15.17 9.43
CA GLU A 46 8.97 -14.86 8.18
C GLU A 46 8.05 -14.91 6.96
N MET A 47 7.17 -15.91 6.89
CA MET A 47 6.26 -16.08 5.75
C MET A 47 5.20 -14.98 5.69
N ALA A 48 4.59 -14.66 6.83
CA ALA A 48 3.62 -13.59 6.92
C ALA A 48 4.26 -12.23 6.58
N PHE A 49 5.46 -11.98 7.10
CA PHE A 49 6.21 -10.76 6.83
C PHE A 49 6.56 -10.63 5.35
N ASP A 50 7.12 -11.67 4.73
CA ASP A 50 7.55 -11.67 3.33
C ASP A 50 6.39 -11.47 2.36
N LEU A 51 5.25 -12.13 2.62
CA LEU A 51 4.04 -11.90 1.83
C LEU A 51 3.57 -10.45 1.93
N CYS A 52 3.56 -9.88 3.14
CA CYS A 52 3.18 -8.48 3.33
C CYS A 52 4.17 -7.52 2.65
N ALA A 53 5.47 -7.79 2.73
CA ALA A 53 6.50 -7.02 2.05
C ALA A 53 6.31 -7.06 0.52
N MET A 54 6.07 -8.23 -0.06
CA MET A 54 5.78 -8.37 -1.48
C MET A 54 4.56 -7.53 -1.91
N TYR A 55 3.46 -7.56 -1.12
CA TYR A 55 2.30 -6.73 -1.42
C TYR A 55 2.57 -5.23 -1.25
N MET A 56 3.44 -4.83 -0.32
CA MET A 56 3.91 -3.46 -0.22
C MET A 56 4.72 -3.02 -1.43
N ALA A 57 5.60 -3.89 -1.95
CA ALA A 57 6.34 -3.60 -3.19
C ALA A 57 5.39 -3.43 -4.39
N GLN A 58 4.36 -4.28 -4.49
CA GLN A 58 3.32 -4.14 -5.52
C GLN A 58 2.56 -2.81 -5.37
N ILE A 59 2.16 -2.43 -4.15
CA ILE A 59 1.54 -1.12 -3.89
C ILE A 59 2.46 0.03 -4.33
N GLY A 60 3.76 -0.06 -4.00
CA GLY A 60 4.75 0.94 -4.42
C GLY A 60 4.89 1.06 -5.94
N GLU A 61 4.82 -0.05 -6.67
CA GLU A 61 4.85 -0.04 -8.14
C GLU A 61 3.59 0.63 -8.71
N GLU A 62 2.39 0.36 -8.18
CA GLU A 62 1.17 1.02 -8.65
C GLU A 62 1.21 2.54 -8.37
N VAL A 63 1.68 2.92 -7.18
CA VAL A 63 1.81 4.32 -6.78
C VAL A 63 2.74 5.10 -7.71
N LYS A 64 3.81 4.50 -8.22
CA LYS A 64 4.72 5.11 -9.20
C LYS A 64 3.99 5.61 -10.44
N HIS A 65 2.96 4.91 -10.90
CA HIS A 65 2.24 5.20 -12.14
C HIS A 65 1.03 6.14 -11.97
N LEU A 66 0.65 6.44 -10.72
CA LEU A 66 -0.40 7.41 -10.42
C LEU A 66 -0.03 8.81 -10.92
N THR A 67 -1.04 9.60 -11.27
CA THR A 67 -0.87 11.04 -11.50
C THR A 67 -0.33 11.75 -10.25
N THR A 68 0.36 12.89 -10.47
CA THR A 68 0.87 13.73 -9.38
C THR A 68 -0.25 14.15 -8.41
N GLU A 69 -1.43 14.46 -8.93
CA GLU A 69 -2.60 14.82 -8.10
C GLU A 69 -3.00 13.67 -7.16
N SER A 70 -3.15 12.46 -7.69
CA SER A 70 -3.50 11.28 -6.89
C SER A 70 -2.42 10.93 -5.88
N LYS A 71 -1.14 11.07 -6.25
CA LYS A 71 -0.01 10.89 -5.31
C LYS A 71 -0.07 11.89 -4.17
N ASN A 72 -0.28 13.17 -4.47
CA ASN A 72 -0.34 14.23 -3.45
C ASN A 72 -1.50 13.99 -2.47
N GLU A 73 -2.65 13.55 -2.97
CA GLU A 73 -3.80 13.25 -2.12
C GLU A 73 -3.52 12.04 -1.21
N LEU A 74 -3.01 10.93 -1.76
CA LEU A 74 -2.68 9.74 -0.98
C LEU A 74 -1.59 10.00 0.06
N SER A 75 -0.61 10.85 -0.27
CA SER A 75 0.53 11.18 0.60
C SER A 75 0.12 11.77 1.95
N LYS A 76 -1.09 12.32 2.07
CA LYS A 76 -1.66 12.80 3.34
C LYS A 76 -1.89 11.67 4.34
N THR A 77 -2.17 10.45 3.86
CA THR A 77 -2.44 9.27 4.70
C THR A 77 -1.36 8.20 4.61
N LEU A 78 -0.72 8.07 3.46
CA LEU A 78 0.28 7.06 3.17
C LEU A 78 1.40 7.70 2.38
N ASP A 79 2.55 7.91 3.01
CA ASP A 79 3.67 8.60 2.39
C ASP A 79 4.16 7.83 1.15
N THR A 80 3.81 8.37 -0.03
CA THR A 80 4.10 7.73 -1.31
C THR A 80 5.59 7.72 -1.65
N SER A 81 6.37 8.65 -1.07
CA SER A 81 7.82 8.68 -1.24
C SER A 81 8.48 7.50 -0.54
N VAL A 82 7.96 7.13 0.62
CA VAL A 82 8.45 6.00 1.40
C VAL A 82 8.06 4.66 0.75
N LEU A 83 6.87 4.57 0.16
CA LEU A 83 6.48 3.39 -0.62
C LEU A 83 7.44 3.11 -1.79
N TYR A 84 7.89 4.16 -2.47
CA TYR A 84 8.87 4.04 -3.54
C TYR A 84 10.23 3.53 -3.02
N GLN A 85 10.68 4.05 -1.88
CA GLN A 85 11.90 3.58 -1.23
C GLN A 85 11.80 2.10 -0.82
N PHE A 86 10.68 1.68 -0.23
CA PHE A 86 10.47 0.27 0.13
C PHE A 86 10.39 -0.64 -1.08
N ARG A 87 9.72 -0.24 -2.18
CA ARG A 87 9.75 -0.99 -3.43
C ARG A 87 11.19 -1.25 -3.88
N ASN A 88 12.04 -0.22 -3.90
CA ASN A 88 13.44 -0.39 -4.32
C ASN A 88 14.25 -1.24 -3.34
N MET A 89 14.05 -1.08 -2.03
CA MET A 89 14.75 -1.89 -1.04
C MET A 89 14.31 -3.36 -1.09
N ILE A 90 13.03 -3.64 -1.33
CA ILE A 90 12.51 -5.00 -1.47
C ILE A 90 12.99 -5.62 -2.79
N ASP A 91 13.04 -4.84 -3.88
CA ASP A 91 13.46 -5.31 -5.20
C ASP A 91 14.98 -5.56 -5.30
N HIS A 92 15.81 -4.85 -4.53
CA HIS A 92 17.27 -4.88 -4.70
C HIS A 92 18.08 -5.28 -3.47
N THR A 93 17.55 -5.09 -2.26
CA THR A 93 18.31 -5.25 -1.01
C THR A 93 17.44 -5.77 0.13
N TYR A 94 16.55 -6.74 -0.14
CA TYR A 94 15.51 -7.15 0.81
C TYR A 94 16.06 -7.57 2.18
N GLU A 95 17.18 -8.30 2.19
CA GLU A 95 17.88 -8.73 3.43
C GLU A 95 18.34 -7.55 4.31
N LYS A 96 18.54 -6.36 3.72
CA LYS A 96 18.96 -5.15 4.44
C LYS A 96 17.79 -4.30 4.93
N VAL A 97 16.55 -4.70 4.65
CA VAL A 97 15.36 -3.96 5.07
C VAL A 97 15.23 -4.01 6.59
N ASN A 98 15.07 -2.85 7.21
CA ASN A 98 14.69 -2.76 8.62
C ASN A 98 13.25 -3.29 8.79
N LYS A 99 13.11 -4.54 9.26
CA LYS A 99 11.82 -5.21 9.40
C LYS A 99 10.84 -4.46 10.31
N ILE A 100 11.33 -3.87 11.41
CA ILE A 100 10.51 -3.08 12.35
C ILE A 100 9.96 -1.82 11.67
N MET A 101 10.79 -1.15 10.86
CA MET A 101 10.34 0.00 10.10
C MET A 101 9.30 -0.43 9.05
N LEU A 102 9.62 -1.43 8.23
CA LEU A 102 8.69 -1.91 7.20
C LEU A 102 7.37 -2.41 7.81
N SER A 103 7.37 -3.09 8.96
CA SER A 103 6.13 -3.54 9.62
C SER A 103 5.22 -2.37 9.99
N ALA A 104 5.77 -1.25 10.46
CA ALA A 104 4.97 -0.05 10.75
C ALA A 104 4.34 0.55 9.48
N TYR A 105 5.03 0.45 8.34
CA TYR A 105 4.47 0.90 7.05
C TYR A 105 3.46 -0.08 6.46
N ILE A 106 3.67 -1.39 6.62
CA ILE A 106 2.66 -2.40 6.30
C ILE A 106 1.39 -2.12 7.10
N GLU A 107 1.51 -1.90 8.43
CA GLU A 107 0.39 -1.54 9.29
C GLU A 107 -0.33 -0.30 8.75
N LYS A 108 0.41 0.80 8.54
CA LYS A 108 -0.13 2.07 8.02
C LYS A 108 -0.85 1.91 6.69
N ALA A 109 -0.36 1.04 5.80
CA ALA A 109 -0.99 0.78 4.51
C ALA A 109 -2.37 0.13 4.62
N VAL A 110 -2.64 -0.62 5.70
CA VAL A 110 -3.92 -1.33 5.90
C VAL A 110 -4.82 -0.73 6.97
N ARG A 111 -4.37 0.32 7.67
CA ARG A 111 -5.22 1.08 8.61
C ARG A 111 -6.48 1.63 7.92
N ALA A 112 -7.54 1.78 8.71
CA ALA A 112 -8.87 2.13 8.21
C ALA A 112 -8.88 3.46 7.44
N GLU A 113 -8.16 4.46 7.95
CA GLU A 113 -8.01 5.78 7.35
C GLU A 113 -7.33 5.71 5.96
N THR A 114 -6.28 4.90 5.82
CA THR A 114 -5.56 4.74 4.55
C THR A 114 -6.40 4.00 3.53
N VAL A 115 -7.08 2.92 3.94
CA VAL A 115 -8.01 2.19 3.06
C VAL A 115 -9.16 3.08 2.61
N LYS A 116 -9.68 3.93 3.51
CA LYS A 116 -10.70 4.92 3.18
C LYS A 116 -10.17 5.94 2.17
N ALA A 117 -8.98 6.50 2.38
CA ALA A 117 -8.40 7.48 1.47
C ALA A 117 -8.20 6.93 0.05
N VAL A 118 -7.72 5.70 -0.10
CA VAL A 118 -7.61 5.06 -1.43
C VAL A 118 -8.99 4.89 -2.07
N ARG A 119 -9.99 4.44 -1.31
CA ARG A 119 -11.36 4.28 -1.81
C ARG A 119 -11.98 5.61 -2.23
N ASP A 120 -11.86 6.65 -1.40
CA ASP A 120 -12.40 7.98 -1.68
C ASP A 120 -11.75 8.55 -2.96
N ARG A 121 -10.45 8.28 -3.16
CA ARG A 121 -9.76 8.68 -4.39
C ARG A 121 -10.24 7.91 -5.63
N VAL A 122 -10.57 6.62 -5.50
CA VAL A 122 -11.19 5.85 -6.59
C VAL A 122 -12.50 6.49 -7.02
N GLU A 123 -13.37 6.83 -6.07
CA GLU A 123 -14.68 7.43 -6.38
C GLU A 123 -14.52 8.81 -7.03
N TYR A 124 -13.61 9.65 -6.51
CA TYR A 124 -13.27 10.93 -7.14
C TYR A 124 -12.84 10.75 -8.61
N CYS A 125 -11.92 9.82 -8.90
CA CYS A 125 -11.47 9.58 -10.27
C CYS A 125 -12.58 9.02 -11.17
N LYS A 126 -13.50 8.20 -10.65
CA LYS A 126 -14.66 7.70 -11.42
C LYS A 126 -15.62 8.83 -11.80
N GLU A 127 -15.90 9.74 -10.87
CA GLU A 127 -16.78 10.89 -11.10
C GLU A 127 -16.19 11.81 -12.19
N HIS A 128 -14.90 12.13 -12.08
CA HIS A 128 -14.24 13.08 -12.97
C HIS A 128 -13.88 12.48 -14.34
N LYS A 129 -13.80 11.15 -14.46
CA LYS A 129 -13.74 10.46 -15.76
C LYS A 129 -15.01 10.68 -16.60
N ARG A 130 -16.18 10.78 -15.95
CA ARG A 130 -17.48 10.92 -16.64
C ARG A 130 -17.79 12.36 -17.06
N SER A 131 -17.10 13.33 -16.46
CA SER A 131 -17.29 14.76 -16.69
C SER A 131 -16.37 15.37 -17.76
N THR A 132 -15.56 14.54 -18.44
CA THR A 132 -14.72 14.92 -19.60
C THR A 132 -14.96 13.98 -20.77
#